data_AF-A0A0A9XXH5-F1
#
_entry.id   AF-A0A0A9XXH5-F1
#
_cell.length_a   1.000
_cell.length_b   1.000
_cell.length_c   1.000
_cell.angle_alpha   90.00
_cell.angle_beta   90.00
_cell.angle_gamma   90.00
#
_symmetry.space_group_name_H-M   'P 1'
#
loop_
_entity.id
_entity.type
_entity.pdbx_description
1 polymer ?
#
loop_
_entity_poly.entity_id
_entity_poly.type
_entity_poly.pdbx_seq_one_letter_code
_entity_poly.pdbx_strand_id
1 'polypeptide(L)'
;MSGKYDVFYNMCDGAKDEDRAGIEVVQALEEFHVPFTGAVSKYYEMTKPDMKLVAHYYDINTAKYALLGPNDNPIEACAHMRFPMLIKHMSGYSSVGMDKSCKVYDMDELKARVRAFIT
;
A
#
# COMPACT_ATOMS: atom_id res chain seq x y z
N MET A 1 13.42 -3.23 31.74
CA MET A 1 14.06 -4.01 30.65
C MET A 1 15.01 -5.02 31.25
N SER A 2 15.13 -6.22 30.67
CA SER A 2 16.05 -7.26 31.16
C SER A 2 17.53 -7.00 30.85
N GLY A 3 17.83 -6.05 29.95
CA GLY A 3 19.20 -5.71 29.52
C GLY A 3 19.89 -6.81 28.71
N LYS A 4 19.16 -7.82 28.23
CA LYS A 4 19.75 -8.98 27.52
C LYS A 4 20.10 -8.72 26.05
N TYR A 5 19.46 -7.75 25.42
CA TYR A 5 19.63 -7.45 23.99
C TYR A 5 19.64 -5.94 23.77
N ASP A 6 20.53 -5.48 22.89
CA ASP A 6 20.68 -4.06 22.55
C ASP A 6 19.75 -3.63 21.42
N VAL A 7 19.37 -4.54 20.53
CA VAL A 7 18.51 -4.28 19.38
C VAL A 7 17.76 -5.54 18.94
N PHE A 8 16.53 -5.37 18.48
CA PHE A 8 15.75 -6.43 17.85
C PHE A 8 15.81 -6.28 16.33
N TYR A 9 16.32 -7.31 15.65
CA TYR A 9 16.29 -7.37 14.18
C TYR A 9 14.90 -7.80 13.72
N ASN A 10 14.03 -6.83 13.45
CA ASN A 10 12.64 -7.08 13.08
C ASN A 10 12.50 -7.32 11.57
N MET A 11 12.01 -8.51 11.23
CA MET A 11 11.67 -8.96 9.87
C MET A 11 10.19 -9.32 9.73
N CYS A 12 9.37 -8.99 10.74
CA CYS A 12 7.93 -9.22 10.70
C CYS A 12 7.30 -8.30 9.67
N ASP A 13 6.64 -8.90 8.69
CA ASP A 13 6.04 -8.25 7.53
C ASP A 13 4.56 -8.62 7.37
N GLY A 14 3.89 -9.10 8.42
CA GLY A 14 2.45 -9.37 8.41
C GLY A 14 1.59 -8.15 8.12
N ALA A 15 0.68 -8.28 7.15
CA ALA A 15 -0.45 -7.36 7.04
C ALA A 15 -1.46 -7.62 8.16
N LYS A 16 -2.23 -6.60 8.56
CA LYS A 16 -3.26 -6.71 9.61
C LYS A 16 -4.30 -7.81 9.39
N ASP A 17 -4.53 -8.18 8.13
CA ASP A 17 -5.50 -9.19 7.72
C ASP A 17 -4.88 -10.59 7.50
N GLU A 18 -3.59 -10.76 7.78
CA GLU A 18 -2.86 -12.02 7.66
C GLU A 18 -2.62 -12.67 9.04
N ASP A 19 -2.65 -14.00 9.10
CA ASP A 19 -2.28 -14.78 10.29
C ASP A 19 -0.76 -14.95 10.38
N ARG A 20 -0.04 -13.83 10.43
CA ARG A 20 1.42 -13.79 10.61
C ARG A 20 1.85 -12.52 11.34
N ALA A 21 3.00 -12.62 12.00
CA ALA A 21 3.54 -11.53 12.78
C ALA A 21 3.78 -10.25 11.94
N GLY A 22 3.20 -9.13 12.35
CA GLY A 22 3.15 -7.88 11.61
C GLY A 22 3.28 -6.62 12.47
N ILE A 23 2.35 -5.68 12.28
CA ILE A 23 2.31 -4.37 12.95
C ILE A 23 2.29 -4.48 14.48
N GLU A 24 1.67 -5.52 15.02
CA GLU A 24 1.57 -5.75 16.47
C GLU A 24 2.93 -6.02 17.11
N VAL A 25 3.87 -6.63 16.39
CA VAL A 25 5.25 -6.77 16.86
C VAL A 25 5.93 -5.42 16.93
N VAL A 26 5.75 -4.56 15.93
CA VAL A 26 6.31 -3.20 15.92
C VAL A 26 5.74 -2.38 17.08
N GLN A 27 4.43 -2.43 17.28
CA GLN A 27 3.77 -1.72 18.39
C GLN A 27 4.24 -2.21 19.75
N ALA A 28 4.42 -3.53 19.94
CA ALA A 28 4.97 -4.07 21.17
C ALA A 28 6.41 -3.58 21.41
N LEU A 29 7.27 -3.60 20.38
CA LEU A 29 8.65 -3.09 20.49
C LEU A 29 8.69 -1.60 20.86
N GLU A 30 7.78 -0.79 20.30
CA GLU A 30 7.61 0.63 20.64
C GLU A 30 7.12 0.82 22.10
N GLU A 31 6.14 0.03 22.54
CA GLU A 31 5.60 0.06 23.92
C GLU A 31 6.65 -0.32 24.96
N PHE A 32 7.50 -1.30 24.65
CA PHE A 32 8.62 -1.68 25.51
C PHE A 32 9.81 -0.70 25.46
N HIS A 33 9.76 0.33 24.61
CA HIS A 33 10.82 1.30 24.38
C HIS A 33 12.17 0.66 24.03
N VAL A 34 12.15 -0.44 23.27
CA VAL A 34 13.37 -1.14 22.85
C VAL A 34 13.79 -0.75 21.43
N PRO A 35 15.10 -0.69 21.12
CA PRO A 35 15.56 -0.44 19.76
C PRO A 35 15.23 -1.62 18.82
N PHE A 36 14.81 -1.32 17.59
CA PHE A 36 14.57 -2.33 16.56
C PHE A 36 14.86 -1.80 15.15
N THR A 37 15.11 -2.72 14.20
CA THR A 37 15.31 -2.39 12.79
C THR A 37 13.98 -2.33 12.02
N GLY A 38 13.94 -1.64 10.88
CA GLY A 38 12.75 -1.58 10.03
C GLY A 38 11.89 -0.34 10.27
N ALA A 39 10.64 -0.38 9.79
CA ALA A 39 9.72 0.75 9.90
C ALA A 39 9.07 0.82 11.29
N VAL A 40 8.90 2.04 11.81
CA VAL A 40 8.02 2.33 12.95
C VAL A 40 6.55 2.16 12.56
N SER A 41 5.68 2.00 13.56
CA SER A 41 4.25 1.71 13.36
C SER A 41 3.56 2.73 12.46
N LYS A 42 3.95 4.01 12.57
CA LYS A 42 3.46 5.12 11.74
C LYS A 42 3.61 4.88 10.23
N TYR A 43 4.63 4.15 9.80
CA TYR A 43 4.97 3.98 8.38
C TYR A 43 4.83 2.54 7.89
N TYR A 44 4.37 1.63 8.75
CA TYR A 44 4.35 0.20 8.47
C TYR A 44 3.36 -0.19 7.36
N GLU A 45 2.15 0.39 7.38
CA GLU A 45 1.06 0.10 6.43
C GLU A 45 0.52 1.36 5.75
N MET A 46 1.41 2.23 5.30
CA MET A 46 0.99 3.43 4.57
C MET A 46 0.26 3.06 3.26
N THR A 47 -0.84 3.73 2.93
CA THR A 47 -1.53 3.47 1.66
C THR A 47 -0.74 4.06 0.49
N LYS A 48 -0.94 3.55 -0.73
CA LYS A 48 -0.30 4.13 -1.93
C LYS A 48 -0.67 5.61 -2.15
N PRO A 49 -1.93 6.05 -1.93
CA PRO A 49 -2.27 7.47 -1.93
C PRO A 49 -1.51 8.29 -0.88
N ASP A 50 -1.39 7.80 0.36
CA ASP A 50 -0.62 8.50 1.41
C ASP A 50 0.85 8.64 1.02
N MET A 51 1.47 7.57 0.48
CA MET A 51 2.84 7.62 -0.02
C MET A 51 3.00 8.68 -1.13
N LYS A 52 2.02 8.78 -2.04
CA LYS A 52 2.02 9.80 -3.11
C LYS A 52 1.82 11.22 -2.58
N LEU A 53 0.99 11.38 -1.55
CA LEU A 53 0.78 12.67 -0.88
C LEU A 53 2.07 13.14 -0.20
N VAL A 54 2.76 12.25 0.52
CA VAL A 54 4.07 12.55 1.12
C VAL A 54 5.09 12.89 0.04
N ALA A 55 5.15 12.11 -1.05
CA ALA A 55 6.05 12.41 -2.16
C ALA A 55 5.78 13.80 -2.78
N HIS A 56 4.50 14.15 -2.98
CA HIS A 56 4.12 15.48 -3.47
C HIS A 56 4.56 16.61 -2.53
N TYR A 57 4.39 16.43 -1.20
CA TYR A 57 4.81 17.42 -0.21
C TYR A 57 6.31 17.71 -0.24
N TYR A 58 7.12 16.72 -0.63
CA TYR A 58 8.58 16.84 -0.75
C TYR A 58 9.05 17.07 -2.20
N ASP A 59 8.17 17.51 -3.10
CA ASP A 59 8.48 17.76 -4.52
C ASP A 59 9.08 16.53 -5.26
N ILE A 60 8.75 15.33 -4.80
CA ILE A 60 9.15 14.07 -5.45
C ILE A 60 8.09 13.71 -6.49
N ASN A 61 8.50 13.71 -7.75
CA ASN A 61 7.65 13.31 -8.86
C ASN A 61 7.18 11.85 -8.73
N THR A 62 5.89 11.62 -8.91
CA THR A 62 5.31 10.27 -9.01
C THR A 62 4.50 10.12 -10.29
N ALA A 63 4.27 8.89 -10.73
CA ALA A 63 3.37 8.63 -11.85
C ALA A 63 1.97 9.18 -11.56
N LYS A 64 1.34 9.79 -12.58
CA LYS A 64 -0.07 10.19 -12.53
C LYS A 64 -0.94 9.00 -12.08
N TYR A 65 -2.00 9.28 -11.35
CA TYR A 65 -2.88 8.26 -10.81
C TYR A 65 -4.31 8.79 -10.68
N ALA A 66 -5.22 7.85 -10.49
CA ALA A 66 -6.59 8.07 -10.03
C ALA A 66 -6.83 7.15 -8.84
N LEU A 67 -7.59 7.61 -7.85
CA LEU A 67 -8.10 6.78 -6.76
C LEU A 67 -9.57 6.50 -7.06
N LEU A 68 -9.97 5.23 -6.98
CA LEU A 68 -11.35 4.81 -7.21
C LEU A 68 -11.86 4.11 -5.94
N GLY A 69 -13.01 4.58 -5.44
CA GLY A 69 -13.82 3.93 -4.43
C GLY A 69 -15.04 3.21 -5.03
N PRO A 70 -15.86 2.56 -4.19
CA PRO A 70 -16.94 1.68 -4.64
C PRO A 70 -18.00 2.28 -5.56
N ASN A 71 -18.21 3.59 -5.47
CA ASN A 71 -19.27 4.30 -6.21
C ASN A 71 -18.72 5.18 -7.33
N ASP A 72 -17.40 5.14 -7.59
CA ASP A 72 -16.78 6.01 -8.59
C ASP A 72 -16.97 5.46 -10.01
N ASN A 73 -17.21 6.37 -10.97
CA ASN A 73 -17.24 6.03 -12.39
C ASN A 73 -15.81 5.97 -12.95
N PRO A 74 -15.30 4.79 -13.39
CA PRO A 74 -13.93 4.67 -13.88
C PRO A 74 -13.62 5.51 -15.12
N ILE A 75 -14.63 5.83 -15.93
CA ILE A 75 -14.44 6.67 -17.12
C ILE A 75 -14.09 8.10 -16.70
N GLU A 76 -14.83 8.64 -15.75
CA GLU A 76 -14.65 10.01 -15.26
C GLU A 76 -13.37 10.12 -14.42
N ALA A 77 -13.19 9.18 -13.48
CA ALA A 77 -12.04 9.16 -12.58
C ALA A 77 -10.70 9.03 -13.31
N CYS A 78 -10.67 8.36 -14.47
CA CYS A 78 -9.46 8.13 -15.26
C CYS A 78 -9.37 8.99 -16.53
N ALA A 79 -10.23 9.99 -16.73
CA ALA A 79 -10.30 10.77 -17.98
C ALA A 79 -8.98 11.50 -18.34
N HIS A 80 -8.18 11.87 -17.33
CA HIS A 80 -6.87 12.52 -17.50
C HIS A 80 -5.70 11.55 -17.74
N MET A 81 -5.96 10.24 -17.69
CA MET A 81 -4.97 9.18 -17.80
C MET A 81 -4.80 8.72 -19.24
N ARG A 82 -3.73 7.95 -19.50
CA ARG A 82 -3.45 7.37 -20.83
C ARG A 82 -3.12 5.90 -20.70
N PHE A 83 -3.59 5.10 -21.65
CA PHE A 83 -3.25 3.68 -21.74
C PHE A 83 -1.80 3.48 -22.24
N PRO A 84 -1.12 2.38 -21.82
CA PRO A 84 -1.60 1.40 -20.84
C PRO A 84 -1.54 1.94 -19.40
N MET A 85 -2.47 1.50 -18.56
CA MET A 85 -2.51 1.82 -17.13
C MET A 85 -2.23 0.58 -16.28
N LEU A 86 -1.71 0.80 -15.07
CA LEU A 86 -1.54 -0.26 -14.08
C LEU A 86 -2.49 -0.03 -12.91
N ILE A 87 -3.38 -1.00 -12.69
CA ILE A 87 -4.34 -1.00 -11.59
C ILE A 87 -3.71 -1.75 -10.41
N LYS A 88 -3.76 -1.14 -9.23
CA LYS A 88 -3.26 -1.74 -7.99
C LYS A 88 -4.26 -1.50 -6.87
N HIS A 89 -4.37 -2.45 -5.94
CA HIS A 89 -5.06 -2.23 -4.67
C HIS A 89 -4.44 -1.06 -3.89
N MET A 90 -5.23 -0.35 -3.08
CA MET A 90 -4.78 0.83 -2.34
C MET A 90 -3.74 0.52 -1.26
N SER A 91 -3.81 -0.68 -0.66
CA SER A 91 -2.83 -1.13 0.35
C SER A 91 -1.41 -1.01 -0.21
N GLY A 92 -0.48 -0.44 0.56
CA GLY A 92 0.93 -0.35 0.17
C GLY A 92 1.63 -1.70 0.05
N TYR A 93 0.98 -2.79 0.51
CA TYR A 93 1.63 -4.02 0.89
C TYR A 93 1.20 -5.26 0.05
N SER A 94 2.04 -6.31 0.08
CA SER A 94 1.85 -7.69 -0.47
C SER A 94 1.49 -7.89 -1.95
N SER A 95 1.44 -6.85 -2.79
CA SER A 95 0.95 -6.98 -4.18
C SER A 95 -0.41 -7.68 -4.27
N VAL A 96 -1.26 -7.45 -3.26
CA VAL A 96 -2.57 -8.09 -3.15
C VAL A 96 -3.39 -7.88 -4.42
N GLY A 97 -3.90 -8.99 -4.97
CA GLY A 97 -4.70 -8.99 -6.18
C GLY A 97 -3.93 -8.55 -7.43
N MET A 98 -2.60 -8.67 -7.48
CA MET A 98 -1.83 -8.32 -8.68
C MET A 98 -1.62 -9.53 -9.59
N ASP A 99 -2.03 -9.41 -10.85
CA ASP A 99 -1.71 -10.36 -11.91
C ASP A 99 -1.52 -9.60 -13.25
N LYS A 100 -1.31 -10.32 -14.37
CA LYS A 100 -1.07 -9.69 -15.68
C LYS A 100 -2.25 -8.82 -16.16
N SER A 101 -3.48 -9.13 -15.76
CA SER A 101 -4.68 -8.35 -16.09
C SER A 101 -4.74 -7.00 -15.36
N CYS A 102 -3.87 -6.75 -14.38
CA CYS A 102 -3.73 -5.42 -13.78
C CYS A 102 -3.17 -4.38 -14.76
N LYS A 103 -2.50 -4.80 -15.83
CA LYS A 103 -2.04 -3.89 -16.87
C LYS A 103 -3.11 -3.84 -17.97
N VAL A 104 -3.82 -2.72 -18.04
CA VAL A 104 -4.95 -2.51 -18.94
C VAL A 104 -4.55 -1.62 -20.11
N TYR A 105 -5.02 -1.93 -21.30
CA TYR A 105 -4.70 -1.27 -22.56
C TYR A 105 -5.87 -0.47 -23.13
N ASP A 106 -7.09 -0.70 -22.65
CA ASP A 106 -8.28 0.03 -23.05
C ASP A 106 -9.32 0.18 -21.92
N MET A 107 -10.42 0.86 -22.25
CA MET A 107 -11.50 1.20 -21.31
C MET A 107 -12.28 -0.03 -20.84
N ASP A 108 -12.40 -1.07 -21.66
CA ASP A 108 -13.15 -2.28 -21.30
C ASP A 108 -12.34 -3.14 -20.34
N GLU A 109 -11.02 -3.27 -20.57
CA GLU A 109 -10.08 -3.87 -19.64
C GLU A 109 -10.03 -3.10 -18.30
N LEU A 110 -10.01 -1.75 -18.35
CA LEU A 110 -10.09 -0.92 -17.14
C LEU A 110 -11.34 -1.24 -16.32
N LYS A 111 -12.52 -1.18 -16.94
CA LYS A 111 -13.79 -1.44 -16.25
C LYS A 111 -13.85 -2.87 -15.69
N ALA A 112 -13.39 -3.86 -16.45
CA ALA A 112 -13.35 -5.25 -16.02
C ALA A 112 -12.47 -5.42 -14.80
N ARG A 113 -11.26 -4.83 -14.81
CA ARG A 113 -10.32 -4.98 -13.72
C ARG A 113 -10.70 -4.17 -12.48
N VAL A 114 -11.27 -2.97 -12.64
CA VAL A 114 -11.78 -2.18 -11.52
C VAL A 114 -12.87 -2.94 -10.77
N ARG A 115 -13.81 -3.58 -11.49
CA ARG A 115 -14.85 -4.42 -10.84
C ARG A 115 -14.21 -5.49 -9.96
N ALA A 116 -13.19 -6.21 -10.43
CA ALA A 116 -12.53 -7.27 -9.68
C ALA A 116 -11.83 -6.81 -8.37
N PHE A 117 -11.59 -5.52 -8.18
CA PHE A 117 -11.04 -4.97 -6.93
C PHE A 117 -12.08 -4.35 -6.00
N ILE A 118 -13.28 -4.04 -6.52
CA ILE A 118 -14.29 -3.23 -5.84
C ILE A 118 -15.53 -4.04 -5.44
N THR A 119 -15.81 -5.15 -6.14
CA THR A 119 -16.78 -6.18 -5.70
C THR A 119 -16.13 -7.23 -4.84
#